data_AF-A0A174H8T3-F1
#
_entry.id   AF-A0A174H8T3-F1
#
_cell.length_a   1.000
_cell.length_b   1.000
_cell.length_c   1.000
_cell.angle_alpha   90.00
_cell.angle_beta   90.00
_cell.angle_gamma   90.00
#
_symmetry.space_group_name_H-M   'P 1'
#
loop_
_entity.id
_entity.type
_entity.pdbx_description
1 polymer ?
#
loop_
_entity_poly.entity_id
_entity_poly.type
_entity_poly.pdbx_seq_one_letter_code
_entity_poly.pdbx_strand_id
1 'polypeptide(L)'
;MKTGIRNIYMDILKIISMFMVVLLHATNFGIQNIKIEIGSINYFIVWIIRIFSMVAVNCFVLISGYFLCQKKENKENILKKIIRLWVQTEMYSIGLYLLLCFIPQNGVRFSIKTCIKQSFPILTYEYWFIVMYILLLLISPLLNIINKFYI
;
A
#
# COMPACT_ATOMS: atom_id res chain seq x y z
N MET A 1 21.69 18.50 8.41
CA MET A 1 22.05 17.31 7.59
C MET A 1 21.84 17.67 6.11
N LYS A 2 22.83 17.45 5.23
CA LYS A 2 22.81 17.92 3.82
C LYS A 2 21.59 17.39 3.06
N THR A 3 20.60 18.23 2.82
CA THR A 3 19.48 17.97 1.91
C THR A 3 19.92 18.29 0.49
N GLY A 4 20.25 17.27 -0.32
CA GLY A 4 20.61 17.49 -1.72
C GLY A 4 21.04 16.27 -2.53
N ILE A 5 21.44 15.16 -1.88
CA ILE A 5 21.86 13.95 -2.59
C ILE A 5 20.86 12.83 -2.32
N ARG A 6 20.31 12.27 -3.39
CA ARG A 6 19.39 11.12 -3.38
C ARG A 6 20.08 9.91 -2.71
N ASN A 7 19.46 9.33 -1.69
CA ASN A 7 20.01 8.15 -1.01
C ASN A 7 19.56 6.87 -1.74
N ILE A 8 20.46 6.33 -2.57
CA ILE A 8 20.21 5.14 -3.40
C ILE A 8 19.86 3.91 -2.55
N TYR A 9 20.50 3.74 -1.38
CA TYR A 9 20.23 2.60 -0.49
C TYR A 9 18.78 2.61 0.02
N MET A 10 18.27 3.79 0.37
CA MET A 10 16.88 3.94 0.81
C MET A 10 15.88 3.68 -0.31
N ASP A 11 16.22 4.05 -1.54
CA ASP A 11 15.37 3.78 -2.70
C ASP A 11 15.33 2.29 -3.06
N ILE A 12 16.49 1.62 -3.03
CA ILE A 12 16.58 0.16 -3.24
C ILE A 12 15.74 -0.55 -2.18
N LEU A 13 15.90 -0.19 -0.91
CA LEU A 13 15.13 -0.77 0.18
C LEU A 13 13.61 -0.55 -0.01
N LYS A 14 13.21 0.62 -0.51
CA LYS A 14 11.81 0.92 -0.82
C LYS A 14 11.27 0.05 -1.96
N ILE A 15 12.05 -0.15 -3.03
CA ILE A 15 11.67 -1.03 -4.16
C ILE A 15 11.55 -2.48 -3.69
N ILE A 16 12.52 -2.97 -2.91
CA ILE A 16 12.47 -4.31 -2.31
C ILE A 16 11.22 -4.47 -1.45
N SER A 17 10.91 -3.46 -0.61
CA SER A 17 9.70 -3.47 0.21
C SER A 17 8.43 -3.53 -0.64
N MET A 18 8.33 -2.74 -1.71
CA MET A 18 7.18 -2.80 -2.64
C MET A 18 7.02 -4.19 -3.27
N PHE A 19 8.12 -4.80 -3.71
CA PHE A 19 8.09 -6.15 -4.30
C PHE A 19 7.64 -7.21 -3.29
N MET A 20 8.15 -7.16 -2.06
CA MET A 20 7.75 -8.07 -1.00
C MET A 20 6.27 -7.91 -0.61
N VAL A 21 5.72 -6.69 -0.66
CA VAL A 21 4.26 -6.49 -0.49
C VAL A 21 3.48 -7.25 -1.56
N VAL A 22 3.90 -7.21 -2.83
CA VAL A 22 3.27 -7.97 -3.91
C VAL A 22 3.36 -9.48 -3.65
N LEU A 23 4.51 -9.99 -3.21
CA LEU A 23 4.66 -11.41 -2.84
C LEU A 23 3.73 -11.80 -1.68
N LEU A 24 3.57 -10.95 -0.68
CA LEU A 24 2.66 -11.20 0.44
C LEU A 24 1.20 -11.28 -0.04
N HIS A 25 0.77 -10.38 -0.92
CA HIS A 25 -0.59 -10.46 -1.50
C HIS A 25 -0.78 -11.66 -2.43
N ALA A 26 0.24 -12.01 -3.23
CA ALA A 26 0.19 -13.19 -4.08
C ALA A 26 0.07 -14.48 -3.25
N THR A 27 0.81 -14.58 -2.15
CA THR A 27 0.74 -15.74 -1.23
C THR A 27 -0.56 -15.79 -0.42
N ASN A 28 -1.14 -14.65 -0.06
CA ASN A 28 -2.38 -14.59 0.72
C ASN A 28 -3.65 -14.77 -0.12
N PHE A 29 -3.70 -14.24 -1.35
CA PHE A 29 -4.91 -14.20 -2.18
C PHE A 29 -4.74 -14.89 -3.54
N GLY A 30 -3.55 -14.81 -4.14
CA GLY A 30 -3.30 -15.33 -5.49
C GLY A 30 -3.21 -16.85 -5.57
N ILE A 31 -2.58 -17.48 -4.57
CA ILE A 31 -2.40 -18.95 -4.51
C ILE A 31 -3.19 -19.62 -3.38
N GLN A 32 -4.08 -18.87 -2.71
CA GLN A 32 -4.89 -19.37 -1.58
C GLN A 32 -5.65 -20.67 -1.91
N ASN A 33 -6.14 -20.79 -3.14
CA ASN A 33 -6.95 -21.93 -3.58
C ASN A 33 -6.13 -23.09 -4.14
N ILE A 34 -4.81 -22.95 -4.21
CA ILE A 34 -3.91 -24.02 -4.62
C ILE A 34 -3.71 -24.95 -3.43
N LYS A 35 -4.13 -26.21 -3.56
CA LYS A 35 -3.88 -27.23 -2.53
C LYS A 35 -2.39 -27.55 -2.54
N ILE A 36 -1.69 -27.05 -1.52
CA ILE A 36 -0.28 -27.37 -1.28
C ILE A 36 -0.23 -28.37 -0.12
N GLU A 37 0.38 -29.53 -0.37
CA GLU A 37 0.57 -30.56 0.65
C GLU A 37 1.47 -30.05 1.78
N ILE A 38 1.01 -30.19 3.02
CA ILE A 38 1.73 -29.75 4.21
C ILE A 38 3.02 -30.57 4.32
N GLY A 39 4.16 -29.89 4.50
CA GLY A 39 5.48 -30.53 4.59
C GLY A 39 6.14 -30.83 3.24
N SER A 40 5.48 -30.53 2.11
CA SER A 40 6.13 -30.57 0.80
C SER A 40 7.16 -29.46 0.62
N ILE A 41 8.06 -29.60 -0.36
CA ILE A 41 9.04 -28.55 -0.68
C ILE A 41 8.35 -27.22 -1.07
N ASN A 42 7.23 -27.30 -1.78
CA ASN A 42 6.43 -26.14 -2.18
C ASN A 42 5.82 -25.43 -0.96
N TYR A 43 5.36 -26.19 0.03
CA TYR A 43 4.89 -25.63 1.30
C TYR A 43 5.96 -24.79 1.97
N PHE A 44 7.19 -25.34 2.09
CA PHE A 44 8.30 -24.62 2.70
C PHE A 44 8.72 -23.39 1.90
N ILE A 45 8.77 -23.47 0.57
CA ILE A 45 9.10 -22.32 -0.29
C ILE A 45 8.10 -21.18 -0.08
N VAL A 46 6.80 -21.46 -0.13
CA VAL A 46 5.76 -20.45 0.08
C VAL A 46 5.84 -19.86 1.48
N TRP A 47 6.08 -20.68 2.51
CA TRP A 47 6.22 -20.21 3.88
C TRP A 47 7.44 -19.32 4.09
N ILE A 48 8.59 -19.68 3.53
CA ILE A 48 9.81 -18.86 3.60
C ILE A 48 9.54 -17.50 2.95
N ILE A 49 9.00 -17.49 1.72
CA ILE A 49 8.65 -16.24 1.02
C ILE A 49 7.72 -15.39 1.89
N ARG A 50 6.72 -16.01 2.52
CA ARG A 50 5.75 -15.30 3.35
C ARG A 50 6.39 -14.70 4.60
N ILE A 51 7.20 -15.47 5.34
CA ILE A 51 7.90 -15.00 6.54
C ILE A 51 8.80 -13.81 6.19
N PHE A 52 9.60 -13.92 5.13
CA PHE A 52 10.45 -12.82 4.69
C PHE A 52 9.61 -11.59 4.31
N SER A 53 8.48 -11.79 3.63
CA SER A 53 7.63 -10.69 3.14
C SER A 53 6.79 -10.00 4.22
N MET A 54 6.64 -10.58 5.42
CA MET A 54 5.82 -9.99 6.49
C MET A 54 6.31 -8.60 6.94
N VAL A 55 7.61 -8.33 6.88
CA VAL A 55 8.18 -7.03 7.30
C VAL A 55 8.00 -5.92 6.27
N ALA A 56 7.57 -6.27 5.05
CA ALA A 56 7.57 -5.37 3.89
C ALA A 56 6.78 -4.08 4.12
N VAL A 57 5.57 -4.21 4.67
CA VAL A 57 4.67 -3.06 4.92
C VAL A 57 5.29 -2.12 5.96
N ASN A 58 5.89 -2.66 7.02
CA ASN A 58 6.55 -1.87 8.07
C ASN A 58 7.73 -1.08 7.50
N CYS A 59 8.61 -1.73 6.74
CA CYS A 59 9.72 -1.06 6.07
C CYS A 59 9.22 0.05 5.14
N PHE A 60 8.21 -0.23 4.32
CA PHE A 60 7.65 0.74 3.38
C PHE A 60 7.06 1.98 4.08
N VAL A 61 6.32 1.78 5.17
CA VAL A 61 5.71 2.84 5.98
C VAL A 61 6.79 3.68 6.66
N LEU A 62 7.80 3.06 7.28
CA LEU A 62 8.90 3.76 7.95
C LEU A 62 9.71 4.63 6.99
N ILE A 63 10.09 4.08 5.82
CA ILE A 63 10.82 4.83 4.80
C ILE A 63 9.98 6.01 4.29
N SER A 64 8.69 5.79 4.05
CA SER A 64 7.77 6.84 3.60
C SER A 64 7.61 7.95 4.65
N GLY A 65 7.45 7.58 5.92
CA GLY A 65 7.37 8.50 7.05
C GLY A 65 8.65 9.32 7.23
N TYR A 66 9.81 8.68 7.15
CA TYR A 66 11.12 9.34 7.23
C TYR A 66 11.25 10.49 6.21
N PHE A 67 10.93 10.23 4.94
CA PHE A 67 11.00 11.26 3.90
C PHE A 67 9.90 12.32 4.02
N LEU A 68 8.74 12.00 4.60
CA LEU A 68 7.70 12.98 4.90
C LEU A 68 8.16 13.96 5.99
N CYS A 69 8.83 13.47 7.03
CA CYS A 69 9.35 14.30 8.12
C CYS A 69 10.53 15.20 7.70
N GLN A 70 11.37 14.74 6.78
CA GLN A 70 12.49 15.54 6.28
C GLN A 70 12.07 16.72 5.41
N LYS A 71 10.93 16.59 4.72
CA LYS A 71 10.41 17.70 3.93
C LYS A 71 9.73 18.67 4.89
N LYS A 72 10.19 19.93 4.88
CA LYS A 72 9.57 21.07 5.56
C LYS A 72 8.25 21.42 4.85
N GLU A 73 7.33 20.46 4.75
CA GLU A 73 6.12 20.65 3.98
C GLU A 73 5.17 21.57 4.74
N ASN A 74 4.75 22.64 4.07
CA ASN A 74 3.61 23.44 4.50
C ASN A 74 2.39 22.52 4.63
N LYS A 75 1.67 22.62 5.76
CA LYS A 75 0.41 21.89 6.03
C LYS A 75 -0.58 21.93 4.85
N GLU A 76 -0.50 22.97 4.02
CA GLU A 76 -1.26 23.17 2.78
C GLU A 76 -1.11 22.04 1.73
N ASN A 77 -0.08 21.18 1.84
CA ASN A 77 0.15 20.08 0.91
C ASN A 77 -0.44 18.73 1.37
N ILE A 78 -0.81 18.55 2.63
CA ILE A 78 -1.30 17.25 3.15
C ILE A 78 -2.67 16.91 2.57
N LEU A 79 -3.62 17.86 2.59
CA LEU A 79 -4.95 17.65 2.05
C LEU A 79 -4.89 17.32 0.54
N LYS A 80 -4.03 18.03 -0.22
CA LYS A 80 -3.80 17.74 -1.65
C LYS A 80 -3.27 16.33 -1.87
N LYS A 81 -2.36 15.84 -1.01
CA LYS A 81 -1.85 14.46 -1.08
C LYS A 81 -2.94 13.43 -0.76
N ILE A 82 -3.76 13.68 0.26
CA ILE A 82 -4.89 12.80 0.61
C ILE A 82 -5.89 12.73 -0.55
N ILE A 83 -6.30 13.88 -1.11
CA ILE A 83 -7.21 13.93 -2.26
C ILE A 83 -6.60 13.21 -3.45
N ARG A 84 -5.31 13.43 -3.75
CA ARG A 84 -4.64 12.74 -4.86
C ARG A 84 -4.61 11.23 -4.66
N LEU A 85 -4.28 10.77 -3.45
CA LEU A 85 -4.29 9.34 -3.10
C LEU A 85 -5.70 8.75 -3.22
N TRP A 86 -6.71 9.48 -2.74
CA TRP A 86 -8.11 9.08 -2.85
C TRP A 86 -8.51 8.92 -4.31
N VAL A 87 -8.35 9.95 -5.13
CA VAL A 87 -8.72 9.94 -6.55
C VAL A 87 -7.99 8.82 -7.30
N GLN A 88 -6.71 8.61 -7.03
CA GLN A 88 -5.96 7.50 -7.63
C GLN A 88 -6.55 6.15 -7.23
N THR A 89 -6.87 5.95 -5.95
CA THR A 89 -7.44 4.70 -5.45
C THR A 89 -8.82 4.43 -6.06
N GLU A 90 -9.70 5.43 -6.11
CA GLU A 90 -11.03 5.33 -6.73
C GLU A 90 -10.95 5.00 -8.21
N MET A 91 -10.06 5.70 -8.95
CA MET A 91 -9.85 5.46 -10.37
C MET A 91 -9.47 4.00 -10.64
N TYR A 92 -8.57 3.43 -9.85
CA TYR A 92 -8.20 2.02 -10.00
C TYR A 92 -9.29 1.06 -9.52
N SER A 93 -9.99 1.36 -8.42
CA SER A 93 -11.03 0.48 -7.88
C SER A 93 -12.25 0.38 -8.82
N ILE A 94 -12.84 1.53 -9.17
CA ILE A 94 -13.99 1.59 -10.08
C ILE A 94 -13.56 1.19 -11.50
N GLY A 95 -12.43 1.70 -11.97
CA GLY A 95 -11.93 1.42 -13.31
C GLY A 95 -11.68 -0.08 -13.54
N LEU A 96 -11.06 -0.76 -12.57
CA LEU A 96 -10.84 -2.21 -12.66
C LEU A 96 -12.17 -2.98 -12.61
N TYR A 97 -13.10 -2.59 -11.74
CA TYR A 97 -14.42 -3.23 -11.68
C TYR A 97 -15.19 -3.10 -12.99
N LEU A 98 -15.22 -1.91 -13.59
CA LEU A 98 -15.86 -1.68 -14.88
C LEU A 98 -15.15 -2.49 -15.98
N LEU A 99 -13.81 -2.48 -16.03
CA LEU A 99 -13.03 -3.28 -16.96
C LEU A 99 -13.40 -4.76 -16.88
N LEU A 100 -13.53 -5.32 -15.67
CA LEU A 100 -13.92 -6.71 -15.46
C LEU A 100 -15.36 -6.99 -15.92
N CYS A 101 -16.28 -6.05 -15.75
CA CYS A 101 -17.65 -6.17 -16.26
C CYS A 101 -17.72 -6.22 -17.80
N PHE A 102 -16.75 -5.62 -18.49
CA PHE A 102 -16.66 -5.65 -19.95
C PHE A 102 -16.05 -6.95 -20.51
N ILE A 103 -15.48 -7.82 -19.66
CA ILE A 103 -14.89 -9.10 -20.08
C ILE A 103 -15.94 -10.21 -19.85
N PRO A 104 -16.61 -10.70 -20.92
CA PRO A 104 -17.76 -11.60 -20.76
C PRO A 104 -17.39 -12.95 -20.10
N GLN A 105 -16.13 -13.37 -20.25
CA GLN A 105 -15.62 -14.68 -19.86
C GLN A 105 -15.36 -14.80 -18.35
N ASN A 106 -15.32 -13.67 -17.61
CA ASN A 106 -14.94 -13.67 -16.19
C ASN A 106 -16.15 -13.80 -15.25
N GLY A 107 -17.38 -13.87 -15.77
CA GLY A 107 -18.60 -14.05 -14.98
C GLY A 107 -19.01 -12.84 -14.12
N VAL A 108 -18.28 -11.72 -14.19
CA VAL A 108 -18.59 -10.50 -13.44
C VAL A 108 -19.68 -9.73 -14.15
N ARG A 109 -20.87 -9.64 -13.54
CA ARG A 109 -21.98 -8.82 -14.05
C ARG A 109 -22.03 -7.47 -13.36
N PHE A 110 -22.34 -6.44 -14.12
CA PHE A 110 -22.53 -5.11 -13.56
C PHE A 110 -23.67 -5.10 -12.53
N SER A 111 -23.36 -4.57 -11.35
CA SER A 111 -24.26 -4.34 -10.23
C SER A 111 -24.02 -2.96 -9.65
N ILE A 112 -25.09 -2.17 -9.52
CA ILE A 112 -25.04 -0.84 -8.91
C ILE A 112 -24.57 -0.92 -7.46
N LYS A 113 -24.97 -1.97 -6.74
CA LYS A 113 -24.59 -2.21 -5.34
C LYS A 113 -23.09 -2.43 -5.23
N THR A 114 -22.51 -3.23 -6.13
CA THR A 114 -21.06 -3.46 -6.17
C THR A 114 -20.33 -2.20 -6.57
N CYS A 115 -20.84 -1.44 -7.55
CA CYS A 115 -20.25 -0.16 -7.97
C CYS A 115 -20.16 0.83 -6.79
N ILE A 116 -21.25 0.99 -6.02
CA ILE A 116 -21.26 1.84 -4.82
C ILE A 116 -20.24 1.32 -3.80
N LYS A 117 -20.20 0.00 -3.55
CA LYS A 117 -19.22 -0.59 -2.62
C LYS A 117 -17.76 -0.29 -3.04
N GLN A 118 -17.45 -0.38 -4.34
CA GLN A 118 -16.13 -0.08 -4.89
C GLN A 118 -15.81 1.42 -4.90
N SER A 119 -16.81 2.29 -4.84
CA SER A 119 -16.64 3.76 -4.81
C SER A 119 -16.38 4.32 -3.40
N PHE A 120 -16.43 3.47 -2.36
CA PHE A 120 -16.17 3.84 -0.97
C PHE A 120 -15.16 2.90 -0.28
N PRO A 121 -13.99 2.63 -0.90
CA PRO A 121 -12.96 1.71 -0.43
C PRO A 121 -12.43 2.01 0.97
N ILE A 122 -12.44 3.28 1.37
CA ILE A 122 -11.95 3.75 2.67
C ILE A 122 -12.99 3.53 3.77
N LEU A 123 -14.28 3.72 3.47
CA LEU A 123 -15.37 3.48 4.43
C LEU A 123 -15.63 1.98 4.62
N THR A 124 -15.33 1.17 3.60
CA THR A 124 -15.52 -0.29 3.64
C THR A 124 -14.30 -1.05 4.17
N TYR A 125 -13.20 -0.37 4.54
CA TYR A 125 -11.93 -0.96 4.99
C TYR A 125 -11.29 -1.97 4.02
N GLU A 126 -11.81 -2.09 2.79
CA GLU A 126 -11.29 -3.00 1.76
C GLU A 126 -9.84 -2.67 1.39
N TYR A 127 -9.45 -1.40 1.51
CA TYR A 127 -8.08 -0.93 1.28
C TYR A 127 -7.44 -0.43 2.57
N TRP A 128 -7.27 -1.33 3.53
CA TRP A 128 -6.63 -1.07 4.82
C TRP A 128 -5.35 -0.20 4.73
N PHE A 129 -4.49 -0.47 3.74
CA PHE A 129 -3.23 0.27 3.60
C PHE A 129 -3.43 1.76 3.29
N ILE A 130 -4.47 2.11 2.51
CA ILE A 130 -4.78 3.51 2.18
C ILE A 130 -5.18 4.27 3.44
N VAL A 131 -6.01 3.65 4.31
CA VAL A 131 -6.40 4.23 5.60
C VAL A 131 -5.17 4.50 6.46
N MET A 132 -4.27 3.52 6.56
CA MET A 132 -3.03 3.66 7.34
C MET A 132 -2.08 4.71 6.76
N TYR A 133 -2.00 4.84 5.44
CA TYR A 133 -1.18 5.86 4.79
C TYR A 133 -1.75 7.28 4.97
N ILE A 134 -3.07 7.44 4.94
CA ILE A 134 -3.73 8.71 5.28
C ILE A 134 -3.42 9.08 6.74
N LEU A 135 -3.50 8.12 7.67
CA LEU A 135 -3.13 8.35 9.06
C LEU A 135 -1.66 8.78 9.19
N LEU A 136 -0.75 8.16 8.45
CA LEU A 136 0.67 8.57 8.41
C LEU A 136 0.83 10.02 7.92
N LEU A 137 0.09 10.43 6.89
CA LEU A 137 0.09 11.82 6.40
C LEU A 137 -0.46 12.82 7.42
N LEU A 138 -1.45 12.42 8.23
CA LEU A 138 -2.01 13.25 9.30
C LEU A 138 -1.08 13.35 10.51
N ILE A 139 -0.32 12.29 10.81
CA ILE A 139 0.65 12.23 11.92
C ILE A 139 1.99 12.89 11.55
N SER A 140 2.36 12.94 10.26
CA SER A 140 3.63 13.53 9.81
C SER A 140 3.93 14.95 10.36
N PRO A 141 2.98 15.90 10.48
CA PRO A 141 3.26 17.19 11.11
C PRO A 141 3.67 17.08 12.59
N LEU A 142 3.10 16.13 13.35
CA LEU A 142 3.48 15.90 14.74
C LEU A 142 4.91 15.34 14.83
N LEU A 143 5.25 14.39 13.96
CA LEU A 143 6.59 13.82 13.89
C LEU A 143 7.65 14.88 13.53
N ASN A 144 7.30 15.84 12.68
CA ASN A 144 8.21 16.92 12.30
C ASN A 144 8.44 17.92 13.44
N ILE A 145 7.43 18.18 14.27
CA ILE A 145 7.58 18.99 15.49
C ILE A 145 8.59 18.33 16.43
N ILE A 146 8.42 17.02 16.70
CA ILE A 146 9.32 16.25 17.56
C ILE A 146 10.77 16.33 17.04
N ASN A 147 11.00 16.12 15.74
CA ASN A 147 12.34 16.20 15.15
C ASN A 147 13.00 17.59 15.31
N LYS A 148 12.21 18.66 15.40
CA LYS A 148 12.71 20.03 15.62
C LYS A 148 13.04 20.33 17.09
N PHE A 149 12.56 19.53 18.04
CA PHE A 149 12.89 19.68 19.47
C PHE A 149 14.22 19.01 19.86
N TYR A 150 14.73 18.09 19.04
CA TYR A 150 15.96 17.34 19.31
C TYR A 150 17.18 17.81 18.47
N ILE A 151 17.04 18.88 17.68
CA ILE A 151 18.10 19.53 16.88
C ILE A 151 18.11 21.02 17.17
#